data_AF-A0A853EIP3-F1
#
_entry.id   AF-A0A853EIP3-F1
#
_cell.length_a   1.000
_cell.length_b   1.000
_cell.length_c   1.000
_cell.angle_alpha   90.00
_cell.angle_beta   90.00
_cell.angle_gamma   90.00
#
_symmetry.space_group_name_H-M   'P 1'
#
loop_
_entity.id
_entity.type
_entity.pdbx_description
1 polymer ?
#
loop_
_entity_poly.entity_id
_entity_poly.type
_entity_poly.pdbx_seq_one_letter_code
_entity_poly.pdbx_strand_id
1 'polypeptide(L)'
;MAIAAGISFLFYSTVIYDSRETISQDLFLHERYLFHNPRDVTLRTCNIDLPCVWASASDESTVMKFESKEDARLAANSLPNSRQSNWLVIRFHPNKLTDAEKVEFMKVVDGIYHSEDAWFD
;
A
#
# COMPACT_ATOMS: atom_id res chain seq x y z
N MET A 1 42.75 -32.26 -12.77
CA MET A 1 42.67 -30.78 -12.83
C MET A 1 41.20 -30.42 -12.99
N ALA A 2 40.64 -29.70 -12.02
CA ALA A 2 39.24 -29.32 -11.98
C ALA A 2 39.05 -27.94 -12.61
N ILE A 3 38.04 -27.77 -13.46
CA ILE A 3 37.53 -26.45 -13.82
C ILE A 3 36.01 -26.52 -13.65
N ALA A 4 35.55 -26.21 -12.44
CA ALA A 4 34.17 -25.91 -12.17
C ALA A 4 33.89 -24.49 -12.70
N ALA A 5 33.29 -24.39 -13.89
CA ALA A 5 32.75 -23.13 -14.38
C ALA A 5 31.30 -23.04 -13.92
N GLY A 6 31.10 -22.32 -12.81
CA GLY A 6 29.76 -22.01 -12.30
C GLY A 6 28.98 -21.20 -13.33
N ILE A 7 27.84 -21.74 -13.76
CA ILE A 7 26.87 -21.01 -14.57
C ILE A 7 26.14 -20.07 -13.60
N SER A 8 26.60 -18.83 -13.52
CA SER A 8 25.89 -17.76 -12.83
C SER A 8 24.54 -17.57 -13.49
N PHE A 9 23.47 -17.96 -12.80
CA PHE A 9 22.10 -17.58 -13.14
C PHE A 9 22.04 -16.05 -13.16
N LEU A 10 21.95 -15.48 -14.36
CA LEU A 10 21.48 -14.12 -14.52
C LEU A 10 20.00 -14.13 -14.11
N PHE A 11 19.73 -13.78 -12.86
CA PHE A 11 18.41 -13.29 -12.47
C PHE A 11 18.16 -12.02 -13.28
N TYR A 12 17.59 -12.21 -14.46
CA TYR A 12 16.97 -11.17 -15.26
C TYR A 12 15.73 -10.76 -14.47
N SER A 13 15.91 -9.95 -13.43
CA SER A 13 14.84 -9.19 -12.84
C SER A 13 14.38 -8.23 -13.94
N THR A 14 13.39 -8.67 -14.71
CA THR A 14 12.50 -7.76 -15.42
C THR A 14 11.86 -6.91 -14.34
N VAL A 15 12.51 -5.80 -14.01
CA VAL A 15 11.87 -4.71 -13.28
C VAL A 15 10.77 -4.26 -14.22
N ILE A 16 9.58 -4.83 -14.03
CA ILE A 16 8.35 -4.28 -14.56
C ILE A 16 8.30 -2.90 -13.89
N TYR A 17 8.68 -1.89 -14.65
CA TYR A 17 8.50 -0.50 -14.27
C TYR A 17 6.98 -0.28 -14.25
N ASP A 18 6.37 -0.58 -13.10
CA ASP A 18 4.94 -0.46 -12.88
C ASP A 18 4.64 1.01 -12.55
N SER A 19 4.02 1.73 -13.49
CA SER A 19 3.57 3.11 -13.35
C SER A 19 2.65 3.32 -12.14
N ARG A 20 2.18 2.25 -11.49
CA ARG A 20 1.42 2.26 -10.22
C ARG A 20 2.25 2.62 -8.99
N GLU A 21 3.58 2.63 -9.04
CA GLU A 21 4.40 3.19 -7.95
C GLU A 21 4.23 4.71 -7.79
N THR A 22 3.81 5.39 -8.86
CA THR A 22 3.58 6.84 -8.90
C THR A 22 2.18 7.29 -8.48
N ILE A 23 1.30 6.37 -8.01
CA ILE A 23 0.19 6.75 -7.10
C ILE A 23 0.84 7.16 -5.79
N SER A 24 1.48 8.32 -5.87
CA SER A 24 2.60 8.72 -5.05
C SER A 24 2.05 9.09 -3.70
N GLN A 25 2.85 8.84 -2.67
CA GLN A 25 2.73 9.47 -1.35
C GLN A 25 2.20 10.92 -1.43
N ASP A 26 2.60 11.65 -2.46
CA ASP A 26 2.20 13.02 -2.77
C ASP A 26 0.69 13.27 -2.82
N LEU A 27 -0.11 12.33 -3.34
CA LEU A 27 -1.56 12.52 -3.42
C LEU A 27 -2.20 12.50 -2.03
N PHE A 28 -1.69 11.64 -1.14
CA PHE A 28 -2.06 11.64 0.26
C PHE A 28 -1.45 12.85 0.99
N LEU A 29 -0.24 13.29 0.65
CA LEU A 29 0.40 14.46 1.28
C LEU A 29 -0.29 15.81 0.97
N HIS A 30 -1.07 15.92 -0.11
CA HIS A 30 -1.65 17.19 -0.56
C HIS A 30 -3.01 17.54 0.07
N GLU A 31 -3.82 16.55 0.42
CA GLU A 31 -5.13 16.78 1.02
C GLU A 31 -5.08 16.59 2.53
N ARG A 32 -5.23 17.67 3.30
CA ARG A 32 -5.87 17.83 4.63
C ARG A 32 -5.72 16.77 5.75
N TYR A 33 -4.98 15.71 5.57
CA TYR A 33 -4.75 14.61 6.48
C TYR A 33 -3.28 14.70 6.88
N LEU A 34 -3.01 14.98 8.15
CA LEU A 34 -1.65 15.12 8.64
C LEU A 34 -0.97 13.74 8.62
N PHE A 35 -0.28 13.44 7.52
CA PHE A 35 0.46 12.21 7.39
C PHE A 35 1.81 12.31 8.08
N HIS A 36 2.05 11.44 9.07
CA HIS A 36 3.36 11.25 9.67
C HIS A 36 4.40 10.92 8.59
N ASN A 37 5.68 11.26 8.80
CA ASN A 37 6.77 11.00 7.86
C ASN A 37 6.63 9.60 7.21
N PRO A 38 6.26 9.52 5.93
CA PRO A 38 5.86 8.26 5.30
C PRO A 38 6.97 7.19 5.35
N ARG A 39 8.23 7.63 5.33
CA ARG A 39 9.38 6.74 5.47
C ARG A 39 9.43 6.07 6.84
N ASP A 40 9.24 6.85 7.90
CA ASP A 40 9.26 6.33 9.28
C ASP A 40 8.03 5.48 9.59
N VAL A 41 6.88 5.82 8.99
CA VAL A 41 5.68 4.98 9.09
C VAL A 41 5.90 3.67 8.37
N THR A 42 6.43 3.69 7.14
CA THR A 42 6.74 2.47 6.38
C THR A 42 7.68 1.55 7.14
N LEU A 43 8.79 2.07 7.67
CA LEU A 43 9.77 1.26 8.41
C LEU A 43 9.21 0.62 9.71
N ARG A 44 8.19 1.23 10.31
CA ARG A 44 7.57 0.72 11.55
C ARG A 44 6.40 -0.22 11.27
N THR A 45 5.61 0.07 10.24
CA THR A 45 4.40 -0.67 9.90
C THR A 45 4.70 -1.88 9.03
N CYS A 46 5.53 -1.70 7.99
CA CYS A 46 5.87 -2.76 7.06
C CYS A 46 7.02 -3.60 7.62
N ASN A 47 6.76 -4.89 7.80
CA ASN A 47 7.71 -5.85 8.34
C ASN A 47 7.44 -7.24 7.76
N ILE A 48 8.15 -8.27 8.22
CA ILE A 48 8.02 -9.63 7.69
C ILE A 48 6.62 -10.23 7.88
N ASP A 49 5.92 -9.85 8.95
CA ASP A 49 4.56 -10.33 9.25
C ASP A 49 3.48 -9.50 8.54
N LEU A 50 3.85 -8.31 8.05
CA LEU A 50 3.00 -7.41 7.29
C LEU A 50 3.80 -6.81 6.13
N PRO A 51 4.01 -7.57 5.04
CA PRO A 51 4.93 -7.23 3.96
C PRO A 51 4.34 -6.18 3.01
N CYS A 52 3.97 -5.01 3.54
CA CYS A 52 3.61 -3.86 2.72
C CYS A 52 4.86 -3.22 2.10
N VAL A 53 4.70 -2.65 0.91
CA VAL A 53 5.73 -1.91 0.18
C VAL A 53 5.87 -0.49 0.76
N TRP A 54 4.74 0.07 1.19
CA TRP A 54 4.66 1.42 1.70
C TRP A 54 3.52 1.54 2.71
N ALA A 55 3.71 2.40 3.71
CA ALA A 55 2.66 2.81 4.62
C ALA A 55 2.71 4.31 4.95
N SER A 56 1.55 4.88 5.19
CA SER A 56 1.36 6.24 5.69
C SER A 56 0.28 6.26 6.76
N ALA A 57 0.43 7.13 7.75
CA ALA A 57 -0.47 7.18 8.90
C ALA A 57 -0.90 8.61 9.16
N SER A 58 -2.19 8.79 9.39
CA SER A 58 -2.81 9.99 9.93
C SER A 58 -3.28 9.73 11.37
N ASP A 59 -3.87 10.75 12.00
CA ASP A 59 -4.51 10.59 13.31
C ASP A 59 -5.67 9.58 13.26
N GLU A 60 -6.36 9.46 12.11
CA GLU A 60 -7.55 8.64 11.95
C GLU A 60 -7.30 7.24 11.36
N SER A 61 -6.23 7.06 10.59
CA SER A 61 -6.01 5.81 9.86
C SER A 61 -4.54 5.55 9.51
N THR A 62 -4.22 4.30 9.24
CA THR A 62 -2.98 3.90 8.58
C THR A 62 -3.32 3.25 7.24
N VAL A 63 -2.80 3.80 6.16
CA VAL A 63 -2.92 3.27 4.80
C VAL A 63 -1.65 2.48 4.48
N MET A 64 -1.81 1.28 3.96
CA MET A 64 -0.72 0.37 3.60
C MET A 64 -0.92 -0.12 2.17
N LYS A 65 0.14 -0.12 1.37
CA LYS A 65 0.15 -0.64 0.00
C LYS A 65 0.92 -1.95 -0.06
N PHE A 66 0.38 -2.93 -0.77
CA PHE A 66 0.97 -4.25 -0.94
C PHE A 66 1.35 -4.50 -2.40
N GLU A 67 2.27 -5.44 -2.63
CA GLU A 67 2.69 -5.84 -3.97
C GLU A 67 1.55 -6.48 -4.77
N SER A 68 0.66 -7.22 -4.09
CA SER A 68 -0.47 -7.89 -4.72
C SER A 68 -1.80 -7.61 -4.02
N LYS A 69 -2.90 -7.73 -4.78
CA LYS A 69 -4.27 -7.65 -4.21
C LYS A 69 -4.54 -8.76 -3.21
N GLU A 70 -3.87 -9.90 -3.38
CA GLU A 70 -4.03 -11.05 -2.50
C GLU A 70 -3.35 -10.80 -1.15
N ASP A 71 -2.15 -10.23 -1.14
CA ASP A 71 -1.47 -9.84 0.09
C ASP A 71 -2.25 -8.76 0.85
N ALA A 72 -2.80 -7.78 0.13
CA ALA A 72 -3.70 -6.79 0.70
C ALA A 72 -4.95 -7.45 1.32
N ARG A 73 -5.54 -8.45 0.66
CA ARG A 73 -6.70 -9.19 1.18
C ARG A 73 -6.35 -9.97 2.45
N LEU A 74 -5.21 -10.67 2.45
CA LEU A 74 -4.74 -11.43 3.61
C LEU A 74 -4.48 -10.50 4.81
N ALA A 75 -3.81 -9.37 4.57
CA ALA A 75 -3.57 -8.35 5.59
C ALA A 75 -4.86 -7.72 6.12
N ALA A 76 -5.83 -7.40 5.25
CA ALA A 76 -7.11 -6.84 5.67
C ALA A 76 -7.92 -7.80 6.56
N ASN A 77 -7.78 -9.11 6.36
CA ASN A 77 -8.44 -10.14 7.17
C ASN A 77 -7.75 -10.38 8.51
N SER A 78 -6.44 -10.14 8.62
CA SER A 78 -5.67 -10.34 9.85
C SER A 78 -5.69 -9.11 10.76
N LEU A 79 -5.89 -7.92 10.20
CA LEU A 79 -5.91 -6.68 10.95
C LEU A 79 -7.32 -6.35 11.47
N PRO A 80 -7.42 -5.82 12.71
CA PRO A 80 -8.70 -5.34 13.22
C PRO A 80 -9.04 -3.97 12.63
N ASN A 81 -10.34 -3.74 12.39
CA ASN A 81 -10.86 -2.46 11.86
C ASN A 81 -10.18 -2.01 10.56
N SER A 82 -9.82 -2.96 9.71
CA SER A 82 -9.27 -2.70 8.38
C SER A 82 -10.30 -2.89 7.27
N ARG A 83 -10.09 -2.19 6.17
CA ARG A 83 -10.78 -2.40 4.91
C ARG A 83 -9.77 -2.45 3.78
N GLN A 84 -10.05 -3.29 2.79
CA GLN A 84 -9.26 -3.36 1.56
C GLN A 84 -9.86 -2.46 0.50
N SER A 85 -9.01 -1.79 -0.26
CA SER A 85 -9.32 -1.20 -1.58
C SER A 85 -8.20 -1.58 -2.55
N ASN A 86 -8.48 -2.50 -3.47
CA ASN A 86 -7.50 -2.98 -4.46
C ASN A 86 -6.19 -3.48 -3.80
N TRP A 87 -5.03 -2.86 -4.06
CA TRP A 87 -3.74 -3.19 -3.43
C TRP A 87 -3.51 -2.51 -2.08
N LEU A 88 -4.48 -1.74 -1.58
CA LEU A 88 -4.40 -1.02 -0.33
C LEU A 88 -5.18 -1.69 0.79
N VAL A 89 -4.67 -1.52 2.01
CA VAL A 89 -5.38 -1.79 3.25
C VAL A 89 -5.38 -0.52 4.08
N ILE A 90 -6.57 -0.09 4.50
CA ILE A 90 -6.80 1.05 5.36
C ILE A 90 -7.17 0.49 6.72
N ARG A 91 -6.32 0.70 7.72
CA ARG A 91 -6.60 0.36 9.11
C ARG A 91 -7.06 1.61 9.85
N PHE A 92 -8.30 1.61 10.32
CA PHE A 92 -8.85 2.75 11.07
C PHE A 92 -8.43 2.70 12.54
N HIS A 93 -7.99 3.85 13.06
CA HIS A 93 -7.71 4.01 14.47
C HIS A 93 -9.02 4.00 15.28
N PRO A 94 -9.03 3.38 16.47
CA PRO A 94 -10.26 3.24 17.24
C PRO A 94 -10.80 4.60 17.67
N ASN A 95 -12.12 4.77 17.59
CA ASN A 95 -12.86 5.96 18.01
C ASN A 95 -12.45 7.27 17.31
N LYS A 96 -11.78 7.20 16.16
CA LYS A 96 -11.40 8.39 15.38
C LYS A 96 -12.40 8.76 14.29
N LEU A 97 -13.01 7.75 13.68
CA LEU A 97 -14.06 7.91 12.67
C LEU A 97 -15.28 7.08 13.04
N THR A 98 -16.46 7.64 12.80
CA THR A 98 -17.73 6.92 12.77
C THR A 98 -17.78 5.96 11.57
N ASP A 99 -18.69 4.99 11.59
CA ASP A 99 -18.82 4.06 10.46
C ASP A 99 -19.25 4.74 9.16
N ALA A 100 -20.02 5.84 9.24
CA ALA A 100 -20.38 6.65 8.08
C ALA A 100 -19.16 7.36 7.48
N GLU A 101 -18.31 7.95 8.32
CA GLU A 101 -17.07 8.61 7.87
C GLU A 101 -16.07 7.60 7.30
N LYS A 102 -15.96 6.40 7.88
CA LYS A 102 -15.14 5.31 7.30
C LYS A 102 -15.62 4.94 5.90
N VAL A 103 -16.93 4.84 5.68
CA VAL A 103 -17.49 4.55 4.36
C VAL A 103 -17.16 5.67 3.37
N GLU A 104 -17.29 6.93 3.77
CA GLU A 104 -16.97 8.06 2.91
C GLU A 104 -15.48 8.13 2.58
N PHE A 105 -14.61 7.89 3.57
CA PHE A 105 -13.17 7.79 3.36
C PHE A 105 -12.83 6.71 2.34
N MET A 106 -13.46 5.53 2.43
CA MET A 106 -13.25 4.46 1.45
C MET A 106 -13.66 4.86 0.04
N LYS A 107 -14.74 5.62 -0.14
CA LYS A 107 -15.12 6.12 -1.48
C LYS A 107 -14.07 7.05 -2.08
N VAL A 108 -13.46 7.92 -1.26
CA VAL A 108 -12.37 8.79 -1.72
C VAL A 108 -11.18 7.95 -2.17
N VAL A 109 -10.78 6.96 -1.36
CA VAL A 109 -9.69 6.05 -1.72
C VAL A 109 -9.99 5.26 -2.99
N ASP A 110 -11.20 4.70 -3.11
CA ASP A 110 -11.63 3.97 -4.30
C ASP A 110 -11.62 4.87 -5.54
N GLY A 111 -12.06 6.14 -5.40
CA GLY A 111 -12.11 7.13 -6.46
C GLY A 111 -10.73 7.56 -6.97
N ILE A 112 -9.76 7.73 -6.06
CA ILE A 112 -8.36 8.00 -6.40
C ILE A 112 -7.84 6.90 -7.35
N TYR A 113 -8.08 5.64 -7.02
CA TYR A 113 -7.58 4.51 -7.80
C TYR A 113 -8.32 4.28 -9.12
N HIS A 114 -9.65 4.49 -9.17
CA HIS A 114 -10.40 4.32 -10.42
C HIS A 114 -10.05 5.38 -11.48
N SER A 115 -9.54 6.54 -11.07
CA SER A 115 -9.20 7.63 -12.01
C SER A 115 -7.96 7.36 -12.87
N GLU A 116 -7.06 6.47 -12.44
CA GLU A 116 -5.85 6.13 -13.20
C GLU A 116 -6.05 4.98 -14.19
N ASP A 117 -7.03 4.12 -13.95
CA ASP A 117 -7.41 3.07 -14.90
C ASP A 117 -8.23 3.64 -16.09
N ALA A 118 -8.63 4.92 -16.03
CA ALA A 118 -9.45 5.58 -17.05
C ALA A 118 -8.65 6.15 -18.26
N TRP A 119 -7.33 5.96 -18.31
CA TRP A 119 -6.47 6.48 -19.39
C TRP A 119 -5.95 5.42 -20.36
N PHE A 120 -6.39 4.17 -20.26
CA PHE A 120 -6.04 3.11 -21.19
C PHE A 120 -7.29 2.38 -21.70
N ASP A 121 -8.11 3.09 -22.49
CA ASP A 121 -8.93 2.51 -23.57
C ASP A 121 -8.17 2.62 -24.90
#